data_AF-A0AAD9SR30-F1
#
_entry.id   AF-A0AAD9SR30-F1
#
_cell.length_a   1.000
_cell.length_b   1.000
_cell.length_c   1.000
_cell.angle_alpha   90.00
_cell.angle_beta   90.00
_cell.angle_gamma   90.00
#
_symmetry.space_group_name_H-M   'P 1'
#
loop_
_entity.id
_entity.type
_entity.pdbx_description
1 polymer ?
#
loop_
_entity_poly.entity_id
_entity_poly.type
_entity_poly.pdbx_seq_one_letter_code
_entity_poly.pdbx_strand_id
1 'polypeptide(L)'
;MATTENVKPAGPYKLVTVNTAPERAKKLCGRLCEEMRRTHHIDYVANTTSKNSGYLKANAAFTASMWTPEEAAQAVSIAREIMPDIKVMSLPKGLQVEKGPEGVIEYGLTHLPGILDS
;
A
#
# COMPACT_ATOMS: atom_id res chain seq x y z
N MET A 1 -22.76 -29.93 -1.99
CA MET A 1 -22.63 -28.61 -2.63
C MET A 1 -22.24 -27.64 -1.53
N ALA A 2 -21.00 -27.16 -1.52
CA ALA A 2 -20.53 -26.24 -0.50
C ALA A 2 -21.18 -24.87 -0.72
N THR A 3 -21.80 -24.34 0.33
CA THR A 3 -22.38 -23.01 0.39
C THR A 3 -21.31 -21.98 0.03
N THR A 4 -21.52 -21.20 -1.03
CA THR A 4 -20.74 -19.98 -1.26
C THR A 4 -21.11 -19.00 -0.16
N GLU A 5 -20.41 -19.09 0.98
CA GLU A 5 -20.48 -18.08 2.01
C GLU A 5 -20.15 -16.74 1.37
N ASN A 6 -21.08 -15.79 1.51
CA ASN A 6 -20.94 -14.44 1.03
C ASN A 6 -19.96 -13.70 1.97
N VAL A 7 -18.68 -14.07 1.91
CA VAL A 7 -17.64 -13.50 2.76
C VAL A 7 -17.45 -12.04 2.35
N LYS A 8 -17.83 -11.12 3.23
CA LYS A 8 -17.60 -9.70 3.04
C LYS A 8 -16.08 -9.45 3.03
N PRO A 9 -15.55 -8.67 2.06
CA PRO A 9 -14.12 -8.32 2.05
C PRO A 9 -13.70 -7.61 3.34
N ALA A 10 -12.48 -7.88 3.82
CA ALA A 10 -11.90 -7.21 4.97
C ALA A 10 -11.73 -5.69 4.71
N GLY A 11 -11.90 -4.85 5.74
CA GLY A 11 -11.80 -3.39 5.62
C GLY A 11 -13.09 -2.63 5.99
N PRO A 12 -13.24 -1.35 5.58
CA PRO A 12 -12.45 -0.64 4.56
C PRO A 12 -11.05 -0.21 5.03
N TYR A 13 -10.07 -0.38 4.15
CA TYR A 13 -8.73 0.16 4.28
C TYR A 13 -8.58 1.43 3.44
N LYS A 14 -8.11 2.51 4.05
CA LYS A 14 -7.79 3.78 3.39
C LYS A 14 -6.30 3.81 3.08
N LEU A 15 -5.98 3.66 1.80
CA LEU A 15 -4.63 3.58 1.28
C LEU A 15 -4.11 4.96 0.87
N VAL A 16 -2.92 5.31 1.37
CA VAL A 16 -2.13 6.44 0.87
C VAL A 16 -0.81 5.95 0.30
N THR A 17 -0.35 6.58 -0.77
CA THR A 17 0.98 6.33 -1.32
C THR A 17 1.93 7.47 -1.00
N VAL A 18 3.22 7.14 -0.85
CA VAL A 18 4.28 8.13 -0.78
C VAL A 18 5.21 7.95 -1.98
N ASN A 19 4.98 8.71 -3.04
CA ASN A 19 5.70 8.58 -4.30
C ASN A 19 5.91 9.95 -4.96
N THR A 20 7.09 10.17 -5.53
CA THR A 20 7.39 11.39 -6.31
C THR A 20 6.78 11.35 -7.72
N ALA A 21 6.30 10.18 -8.17
CA ALA A 21 5.56 9.99 -9.41
C ALA A 21 4.09 9.60 -9.12
N PRO A 22 3.21 10.58 -8.79
CA PRO A 22 1.84 10.32 -8.32
C PRO A 22 0.99 9.56 -9.34
N GLU A 23 1.08 9.90 -10.63
CA GLU A 23 0.31 9.22 -11.69
C GLU A 23 0.67 7.74 -11.81
N ARG A 24 1.96 7.42 -11.63
CA ARG A 24 2.46 6.05 -11.64
C ARG A 24 1.98 5.28 -10.42
N ALA A 25 2.04 5.90 -9.25
CA ALA A 25 1.55 5.32 -7.99
C ALA A 25 0.04 5.03 -8.06
N LYS A 26 -0.75 5.98 -8.57
CA LYS A 26 -2.20 5.84 -8.74
C LYS A 26 -2.56 4.68 -9.67
N LYS A 27 -1.85 4.52 -10.80
CA LYS A 27 -2.08 3.40 -11.73
C LYS A 27 -1.78 2.05 -11.09
N LEU A 28 -0.62 1.91 -10.45
CA LEU A 28 -0.21 0.66 -9.80
C LEU A 28 -1.12 0.30 -8.62
N CYS A 29 -1.39 1.26 -7.75
CA CYS A 29 -2.21 1.02 -6.57
C CYS A 29 -3.67 0.80 -6.95
N GLY A 30 -4.20 1.53 -7.95
CA GLY A 30 -5.54 1.29 -8.48
C GLY A 30 -5.70 -0.15 -8.99
N ARG A 31 -4.71 -0.64 -9.75
CA ARG A 31 -4.70 -2.04 -10.17
C ARG A 31 -4.61 -3.00 -8.99
N LEU A 32 -3.72 -2.78 -8.03
CA LEU A 32 -3.61 -3.64 -6.86
C LEU A 32 -4.92 -3.70 -6.05
N CYS A 33 -5.57 -2.56 -5.84
CA CYS A 33 -6.87 -2.50 -5.15
C CYS A 33 -7.94 -3.31 -5.90
N GLU A 34 -7.95 -3.22 -7.23
CA GLU A 34 -8.89 -3.97 -8.08
C GLU A 34 -8.66 -5.48 -8.00
N GLU A 35 -7.39 -5.94 -8.04
CA GLU A 35 -7.05 -7.36 -7.87
C GLU A 35 -7.45 -7.88 -6.48
N MET A 36 -7.36 -7.04 -5.45
CA MET A 36 -7.69 -7.41 -4.07
C MET A 36 -9.17 -7.24 -3.71
N ARG A 37 -10.01 -6.63 -4.56
CA ARG A 37 -11.39 -6.24 -4.21
C ARG A 37 -12.28 -7.37 -3.69
N ARG A 38 -11.97 -8.63 -4.05
CA ARG A 38 -12.73 -9.82 -3.61
C ARG A 38 -12.40 -10.21 -2.17
N THR A 39 -11.20 -9.88 -1.68
CA THR A 39 -10.72 -10.26 -0.35
C THR A 39 -10.60 -9.05 0.58
N HIS A 40 -10.25 -7.87 0.05
CA HIS A 40 -10.06 -6.65 0.81
C HIS A 40 -10.74 -5.46 0.11
N HIS A 41 -11.48 -4.67 0.88
CA HIS A 41 -12.00 -3.39 0.46
C HIS A 41 -10.95 -2.31 0.73
N ILE A 42 -10.31 -1.82 -0.33
CA ILE A 42 -9.23 -0.82 -0.24
C ILE A 42 -9.62 0.43 -1.04
N ASP A 43 -9.76 1.54 -0.33
CA ASP A 43 -10.02 2.88 -0.87
C ASP A 43 -8.70 3.62 -1.03
N TYR A 44 -8.30 3.91 -2.28
CA TYR A 44 -7.15 4.77 -2.53
C TYR A 44 -7.51 6.25 -2.29
N VAL A 45 -6.92 6.86 -1.26
CA VAL A 45 -7.27 8.20 -0.78
C VAL A 45 -6.38 9.29 -1.37
N ALA A 46 -5.05 9.09 -1.38
CA ALA A 46 -4.12 10.13 -1.81
C ALA A 46 -2.71 9.59 -2.16
N ASN A 47 -1.95 10.42 -2.87
CA ASN A 47 -0.48 10.35 -2.93
C ASN A 47 0.10 11.56 -2.20
N THR A 48 1.12 11.35 -1.37
CA THR A 48 1.95 12.43 -0.81
C THR A 48 3.38 12.32 -1.35
N THR A 49 4.03 13.46 -1.54
CA THR A 49 5.46 13.55 -1.88
C THR A 49 6.31 13.86 -0.65
N SER A 50 5.68 14.31 0.44
CA SER A 50 6.32 14.63 1.71
C SER A 50 5.97 13.57 2.76
N LYS A 51 6.89 13.38 3.72
CA LYS A 51 6.76 12.39 4.79
C LYS A 51 5.76 12.80 5.89
N ASN A 52 5.08 13.97 5.82
CA ASN A 52 4.44 14.55 7.01
C ASN A 52 2.90 14.71 7.00
N SER A 53 2.16 14.68 5.89
CA SER A 53 0.76 15.17 5.89
C SER A 53 -0.32 14.23 5.36
N GLY A 54 0.03 13.10 4.72
CA GLY A 54 -0.96 12.20 4.10
C GLY A 54 -1.63 11.19 5.04
N TYR A 55 -1.03 10.92 6.20
CA TYR A 55 -1.37 9.75 7.02
C TYR A 55 -2.59 9.93 7.94
N LEU A 56 -3.01 11.16 8.23
CA LEU A 56 -4.06 11.47 9.22
C LEU A 56 -5.46 10.88 8.90
N LYS A 57 -5.66 10.33 7.70
CA LYS A 57 -6.92 9.70 7.29
C LYS A 57 -6.75 8.27 6.77
N ALA A 58 -5.54 7.71 6.83
CA ALA A 58 -5.21 6.42 6.23
C ALA A 58 -4.95 5.39 7.32
N ASN A 59 -5.50 4.17 7.20
CA ASN A 59 -5.09 3.04 8.06
C ASN A 59 -4.07 2.12 7.36
N ALA A 60 -3.75 2.40 6.09
CA ALA A 60 -2.70 1.73 5.34
C ALA A 60 -1.87 2.72 4.49
N ALA A 61 -0.55 2.51 4.41
CA ALA A 61 0.36 3.32 3.61
C ALA A 61 1.33 2.47 2.78
N PHE A 62 1.57 2.89 1.55
CA PHE A 62 2.55 2.31 0.63
C PHE A 62 3.71 3.26 0.41
N THR A 63 4.93 2.81 0.68
CA THR A 63 6.15 3.61 0.42
C THR A 63 6.79 3.18 -0.89
N ALA A 64 7.24 4.17 -1.68
CA ALA A 64 7.74 3.95 -3.04
C ALA A 64 9.07 3.18 -3.08
N SER A 65 9.24 2.41 -4.16
CA SER A 65 10.45 1.62 -4.47
C SER A 65 11.69 2.45 -4.89
N MET A 66 11.67 3.77 -4.71
CA MET A 66 12.81 4.64 -5.08
C MET A 66 13.64 5.07 -3.88
N TRP A 67 13.20 4.74 -2.68
CA TRP A 67 13.86 5.11 -1.44
C TRP A 67 14.90 4.07 -1.03
N THR A 68 15.96 4.53 -0.36
CA THR A 68 16.86 3.62 0.36
C THR A 68 16.12 2.96 1.54
N PRO A 69 16.62 1.82 2.05
CA PRO A 69 16.06 1.21 3.25
C PRO A 69 15.93 2.19 4.43
N GLU A 70 16.91 3.09 4.59
CA GLU A 70 16.93 4.10 5.65
C GLU A 70 15.83 5.16 5.43
N GLU A 71 15.66 5.63 4.20
CA GLU A 71 14.61 6.59 3.85
C GLU A 71 13.21 6.02 4.06
N ALA A 72 13.02 4.75 3.71
CA ALA A 72 11.79 4.00 3.94
C ALA A 72 11.54 3.79 5.44
N ALA A 73 12.55 3.38 6.20
CA ALA A 73 12.46 3.23 7.66
C ALA A 73 12.09 4.55 8.35
N GLN A 74 12.70 5.66 7.92
CA GLN A 74 12.36 6.99 8.45
C GLN A 74 10.91 7.37 8.14
N ALA A 75 10.42 7.10 6.93
CA ALA A 75 9.03 7.37 6.58
C ALA A 75 8.04 6.49 7.37
N VAL A 76 8.38 5.23 7.62
CA VAL A 76 7.60 4.35 8.49
C VAL A 76 7.57 4.89 9.93
N SER A 77 8.71 5.37 10.46
CA SER A 77 8.79 5.99 11.79
C SER A 77 7.85 7.19 11.88
N ILE A 78 7.94 8.11 10.93
CA ILE A 78 7.09 9.31 10.90
C ILE A 78 5.61 8.93 10.76
N ALA A 79 5.29 7.95 9.90
CA ALA A 79 3.92 7.47 9.75
C ALA A 79 3.36 6.91 11.07
N ARG A 80 4.18 6.14 11.81
CA ARG A 80 3.80 5.58 13.12
C ARG A 80 3.75 6.61 14.25
N GLU A 81 4.57 7.66 14.19
CA GLU A 81 4.46 8.80 15.12
C GLU A 81 3.13 9.55 14.92
N ILE A 82 2.67 9.67 13.67
CA ILE A 82 1.40 10.32 13.33
C ILE A 82 0.20 9.39 13.61
N MET A 83 0.33 8.10 13.28
CA MET A 83 -0.70 7.08 13.49
C MET A 83 -0.03 5.77 13.91
N PRO A 84 -0.02 5.44 15.23
CA PRO A 84 0.68 4.28 15.76
C PRO A 84 0.30 2.95 15.10
N ASP A 85 -0.98 2.78 14.77
CA ASP A 85 -1.53 1.54 14.22
C ASP A 85 -1.48 1.46 12.68
N ILE A 86 -0.80 2.39 12.02
CA ILE A 86 -0.76 2.42 10.54
C ILE A 86 -0.07 1.16 9.99
N LYS A 87 -0.76 0.48 9.07
CA LYS A 87 -0.20 -0.64 8.31
C LYS A 87 0.68 -0.10 7.19
N VAL A 88 1.96 -0.45 7.15
CA VAL A 88 2.89 0.07 6.13
C VAL A 88 3.49 -1.06 5.32
N MET A 89 3.35 -0.97 3.99
CA MET A 89 4.07 -1.82 3.05
C MET A 89 5.15 -0.99 2.35
N SER A 90 6.40 -1.41 2.49
CA SER A 90 7.53 -0.80 1.81
C SER A 90 7.93 -1.62 0.60
N LEU A 91 8.01 -0.98 -0.57
CA LEU A 91 8.51 -1.64 -1.77
C LEU A 91 10.04 -1.70 -1.76
N PRO A 92 10.66 -2.83 -2.13
CA PRO A 92 12.10 -2.94 -2.30
C PRO A 92 12.63 -1.88 -3.28
N LYS A 93 13.79 -1.29 -2.97
CA LYS A 93 14.44 -0.32 -3.84
C LYS A 93 14.71 -0.94 -5.22
N GLY A 94 14.37 -0.24 -6.29
CA GLY A 94 14.63 -0.68 -7.66
C GLY A 94 13.63 -1.71 -8.21
N LEU A 95 12.70 -2.24 -7.41
CA LEU A 95 11.77 -3.31 -7.82
C LEU A 95 11.06 -3.02 -9.15
N GLN A 96 10.52 -1.82 -9.31
CA GLN A 96 9.82 -1.45 -10.53
C GLN A 96 10.75 -1.32 -11.75
N VAL A 97 12.01 -0.95 -11.53
CA VAL A 97 13.00 -0.85 -12.61
C VAL A 97 13.41 -2.26 -13.07
N GLU A 98 13.63 -3.17 -12.12
CA GLU A 98 14.10 -4.53 -12.39
C GLU A 98 13.00 -5.45 -12.91
N LYS A 99 11.81 -5.39 -12.33
CA LYS A 99 10.70 -6.32 -12.61
C LYS A 99 9.49 -5.68 -13.27
N GLY A 100 9.59 -4.39 -13.59
CA GLY A 100 8.51 -3.63 -14.20
C GLY A 100 7.28 -3.46 -13.28
N PRO A 101 6.17 -2.94 -13.84
CA PRO A 101 4.88 -2.81 -13.16
C PRO A 101 4.35 -4.14 -12.59
N GLU A 102 4.51 -5.25 -13.32
CA GLU A 102 4.01 -6.57 -12.92
C GLU A 102 4.67 -7.06 -11.64
N GLY A 103 6.00 -6.91 -11.51
CA GLY A 103 6.70 -7.31 -10.30
C GLY A 103 6.28 -6.52 -9.06
N VAL A 104 5.80 -5.28 -9.23
CA VAL A 104 5.23 -4.49 -8.13
C VAL A 104 3.86 -5.05 -7.72
N ILE A 105 3.03 -5.43 -8.69
CA ILE A 105 1.71 -6.03 -8.42
C ILE A 105 1.87 -7.39 -7.74
N GLU A 106 2.72 -8.27 -8.27
CA GLU A 106 3.02 -9.58 -7.68
C GLU A 106 3.51 -9.42 -6.24
N TYR A 107 4.50 -8.56 -6.02
CA TYR A 107 5.00 -8.27 -4.68
C TYR A 107 3.89 -7.78 -3.74
N GLY A 108 3.05 -6.86 -4.21
CA GLY A 108 1.91 -6.35 -3.45
C GLY A 108 0.91 -7.44 -3.08
N LEU A 109 0.52 -8.29 -4.03
CA LEU A 109 -0.43 -9.38 -3.79
C LEU A 109 0.10 -10.45 -2.83
N THR A 110 1.42 -10.69 -2.82
CA THR A 110 2.05 -11.62 -1.89
C THR A 110 2.13 -11.07 -0.46
N HIS A 111 2.39 -9.77 -0.27
CA HIS A 111 2.72 -9.23 1.05
C HIS A 111 1.59 -8.42 1.68
N LEU A 112 0.79 -7.71 0.88
CA LEU A 112 -0.23 -6.80 1.41
C LEU A 112 -1.28 -7.51 2.28
N PRO A 113 -1.84 -8.67 1.91
CA PRO A 113 -2.87 -9.32 2.74
C PRO A 113 -2.40 -9.55 4.18
N GLY A 114 -1.22 -10.16 4.37
CA GLY A 114 -0.67 -10.42 5.70
C GLY A 114 -0.36 -9.15 6.51
N ILE A 115 -0.09 -8.02 5.83
CA ILE A 115 0.07 -6.72 6.48
C ILE A 115 -1.29 -6.17 6.94
N LEU A 116 -2.32 -6.27 6.10
CA LEU A 116 -3.66 -5.76 6.41
C LEU A 116 -4.36 -6.58 7.50
N ASP A 117 -4.15 -7.91 7.49
CA ASP A 117 -4.75 -8.85 8.45
C ASP A 117 -4.04 -8.89 9.82
N SER A 118 -2.92 -8.18 9.96
CA SER A 118 -2.12 -8.10 11.21
C SER A 118 -2.68 -7.19 12.28
#